data_AF-A0A3N2M0Y9-F1
#
_entry.id   AF-A0A3N2M0Y9-F1
#
_cell.length_a   1.000
_cell.length_b   1.000
_cell.length_c   1.000
_cell.angle_alpha   90.00
_cell.angle_beta   90.00
_cell.angle_gamma   90.00
#
_symmetry.space_group_name_H-M   'P 1'
#
loop_
_entity.id
_entity.type
_entity.pdbx_description
1 polymer ?
#
loop_
_entity_poly.entity_id
_entity_poly.type
_entity_poly.pdbx_seq_one_letter_code
_entity_poly.pdbx_strand_id
1 'polypeptide(L)'
;MNKFLLLMLAIVSLFATSCSSDDEPEINYAKDVASVYSGYTNASSTYFSDMISENQSVKVEIVSNTTVNVTFDSDTWGHTVISNAEVSLSSEGFIISGKGEAEISGHGGTKKYECNLNAVIGKNKENAKFEFSIPSVMGGLTVKFIQGEAPANLVVAGTYDGYTSTSSAYFKDMITVDQKVMVTANEDGTVSISYTSDTWGEANISNITVTKTGTGYTLGGKGTLAMPSMGGGEPKNYDCDFSGTISSSKDDVEMSFSVPSVMGGTVIKFILGQAPATE
;
A
#
# COMPACT_ATOMS: atom_id res chain seq x y z
N MET A 1 -64.65 39.42 51.76
CA MET A 1 -65.61 40.54 51.59
C MET A 1 -65.11 41.38 50.40
N ASN A 2 -66.00 41.71 49.45
CA ASN A 2 -65.83 42.49 48.20
C ASN A 2 -64.92 41.84 47.13
N LYS A 3 -65.39 41.28 45.99
CA LYS A 3 -66.30 41.76 44.92
C LYS A 3 -65.97 43.15 44.39
N PHE A 4 -65.36 43.20 43.20
CA PHE A 4 -65.50 44.18 42.10
C PHE A 4 -64.56 43.69 40.97
N LEU A 5 -64.79 43.75 39.66
CA LEU A 5 -65.93 44.01 38.76
C LEU A 5 -65.31 44.00 37.33
N LEU A 6 -66.03 43.42 36.36
CA LEU A 6 -65.99 43.59 34.88
C LEU A 6 -64.65 43.44 34.11
N LEU A 7 -64.51 42.50 33.18
CA LEU A 7 -65.08 42.42 31.81
C LEU A 7 -64.33 43.29 30.78
N MET A 8 -63.58 42.64 29.88
CA MET A 8 -63.49 43.07 28.48
C MET A 8 -63.30 41.86 27.55
N LEU A 9 -64.22 41.76 26.59
CA LEU A 9 -64.15 40.94 25.38
C LEU A 9 -62.99 41.41 24.50
N ALA A 10 -62.23 40.48 23.93
CA ALA A 10 -61.57 40.68 22.64
C ALA A 10 -61.56 39.36 21.86
N ILE A 11 -62.41 39.29 20.84
CA ILE A 11 -62.35 38.32 19.74
C ILE A 11 -61.16 38.73 18.87
N VAL A 12 -60.16 37.86 18.68
CA VAL A 12 -59.18 38.02 17.59
C VAL A 12 -58.97 36.69 16.89
N SER A 13 -59.47 36.70 15.65
CA SER A 13 -59.19 35.91 14.46
C SER A 13 -58.08 34.86 14.48
N LEU A 14 -58.45 33.70 13.94
CA LEU A 14 -57.64 32.75 13.17
C LEU A 14 -56.51 33.44 12.38
N PHE A 15 -55.27 33.12 12.72
CA PHE A 15 -54.19 32.98 11.74
C PHE A 15 -53.45 31.69 12.08
N ALA A 16 -53.79 30.62 11.35
CA ALA A 16 -52.87 29.52 11.18
C ALA A 16 -51.67 30.08 10.42
N THR A 17 -50.61 30.43 11.13
CA THR A 17 -49.28 30.62 10.54
C THR A 17 -48.80 29.26 10.04
N SER A 18 -49.13 28.97 8.79
CA SER A 18 -48.38 28.06 7.94
C SER A 18 -46.99 28.67 7.74
N CYS A 19 -46.06 28.36 8.64
CA CYS A 19 -44.63 28.53 8.40
C CYS A 19 -44.10 27.23 7.77
N SER A 20 -44.47 27.01 6.51
CA SER A 20 -43.79 26.08 5.62
C SER A 20 -42.46 26.70 5.20
N SER A 21 -41.41 26.41 5.95
CA SER A 21 -40.03 26.50 5.46
C SER A 21 -39.25 25.33 6.05
N ASP A 22 -39.76 24.13 5.78
CA ASP A 22 -38.92 22.92 5.76
C ASP A 22 -38.06 22.98 4.49
N ASP A 23 -37.13 23.94 4.44
CA ASP A 23 -35.97 23.82 3.55
C ASP A 23 -35.03 22.80 4.21
N GLU A 24 -35.42 21.52 4.22
CA GLU A 24 -34.46 20.47 4.47
C GLU A 24 -33.36 20.62 3.40
N PRO A 25 -32.08 20.76 3.80
CA PRO A 25 -31.01 20.96 2.84
C PRO A 25 -31.03 19.79 1.86
N GLU A 26 -31.12 20.12 0.56
CA GLU A 26 -31.12 19.12 -0.50
C GLU A 26 -29.85 18.27 -0.38
N ILE A 27 -30.03 17.01 0.04
CA ILE A 27 -28.94 16.08 0.28
C ILE A 27 -28.24 15.79 -1.05
N ASN A 28 -26.95 16.14 -1.16
CA ASN A 28 -26.14 15.88 -2.34
C ASN A 28 -24.79 15.24 -1.95
N TYR A 29 -24.87 13.98 -1.49
CA TYR A 29 -23.69 13.20 -1.11
C TYR A 29 -22.70 13.02 -2.26
N ALA A 30 -23.15 13.02 -3.51
CA ALA A 30 -22.28 12.91 -4.67
C ALA A 30 -21.28 14.08 -4.77
N LYS A 31 -21.69 15.32 -4.44
CA LYS A 31 -20.78 16.48 -4.40
C LYS A 31 -19.68 16.32 -3.34
N ASP A 32 -20.02 15.69 -2.22
CA ASP A 32 -19.09 15.49 -1.11
C ASP A 32 -18.02 14.43 -1.40
N VAL A 33 -18.23 13.57 -2.40
CA VAL A 33 -17.27 12.51 -2.78
C VAL A 33 -16.63 12.71 -4.15
N ALA A 34 -17.19 13.54 -5.03
CA ALA A 34 -16.64 13.76 -6.36
C ALA A 34 -15.26 14.43 -6.30
N SER A 35 -14.25 13.75 -6.84
CA SER A 35 -12.85 14.19 -6.85
C SER A 35 -12.01 13.30 -7.76
N VAL A 36 -10.75 13.68 -7.95
CA VAL A 36 -9.68 12.76 -8.33
C VAL A 36 -8.85 12.49 -7.07
N TYR A 37 -8.81 11.23 -6.65
CA TYR A 37 -8.03 10.80 -5.51
C TYR A 37 -6.69 10.25 -5.99
N SER A 38 -5.59 10.79 -5.46
CA SER A 38 -4.24 10.24 -5.67
C SER A 38 -3.86 9.35 -4.49
N GLY A 39 -3.22 8.23 -4.78
CA GLY A 39 -2.95 7.22 -3.77
C GLY A 39 -2.02 6.12 -4.24
N TYR A 40 -2.11 4.98 -3.57
CA TYR A 40 -1.46 3.74 -3.93
C TYR A 40 -2.46 2.59 -3.85
N THR A 41 -2.07 1.42 -4.35
CA THR A 41 -2.86 0.20 -4.20
C THR A 41 -2.13 -0.83 -3.36
N ASN A 42 -2.89 -1.62 -2.60
CA ASN A 42 -2.50 -2.91 -2.08
C ASN A 42 -3.44 -3.96 -2.70
N ALA A 43 -2.88 -4.85 -3.51
CA ALA A 43 -3.64 -5.91 -4.14
C ALA A 43 -3.28 -7.29 -3.58
N SER A 44 -4.28 -8.16 -3.54
CA SER A 44 -4.14 -9.56 -3.13
C SER A 44 -5.00 -10.47 -3.99
N SER A 45 -4.56 -11.71 -4.15
CA SER A 45 -5.31 -12.78 -4.79
C SER A 45 -5.00 -14.11 -4.11
N THR A 46 -5.46 -15.24 -4.67
CA THR A 46 -5.04 -16.56 -4.19
C THR A 46 -3.54 -16.80 -4.37
N TYR A 47 -2.88 -16.10 -5.31
CA TYR A 47 -1.48 -16.36 -5.68
C TYR A 47 -0.47 -15.38 -5.07
N PHE A 48 -0.92 -14.26 -4.53
CA PHE A 48 -0.05 -13.24 -3.93
C PHE A 48 -0.84 -12.40 -2.91
N SER A 49 -0.12 -11.81 -1.96
CA SER A 49 -0.66 -10.80 -1.04
C SER A 49 0.22 -9.55 -1.06
N ASP A 50 -0.34 -8.43 -0.62
CA ASP A 50 0.38 -7.18 -0.36
C ASP A 50 1.19 -6.64 -1.54
N MET A 51 0.66 -6.79 -2.76
CA MET A 51 1.30 -6.24 -3.95
C MET A 51 1.01 -4.73 -4.04
N ILE A 52 2.03 -3.94 -3.73
CA ILE A 52 1.96 -2.48 -3.71
C ILE A 52 2.26 -1.88 -5.08
N SER A 53 1.36 -1.02 -5.59
CA SER A 53 1.64 -0.11 -6.71
C SER A 53 1.46 1.33 -6.27
N GLU A 54 2.52 2.13 -6.41
CA GLU A 54 2.52 3.57 -6.09
C GLU A 54 1.85 4.41 -7.18
N ASN A 55 1.58 5.69 -6.88
CA ASN A 55 1.15 6.72 -7.84
C ASN A 55 -0.11 6.35 -8.63
N GLN A 56 -1.08 5.77 -7.96
CA GLN A 56 -2.37 5.37 -8.53
C GLN A 56 -3.39 6.50 -8.41
N SER A 57 -4.44 6.45 -9.21
CA SER A 57 -5.52 7.44 -9.13
C SER A 57 -6.90 6.84 -9.35
N VAL A 58 -7.88 7.30 -8.56
CA VAL A 58 -9.30 6.97 -8.72
C VAL A 58 -10.09 8.25 -8.95
N LYS A 59 -10.89 8.28 -10.01
CA LYS A 59 -11.76 9.41 -10.37
C LYS A 59 -13.20 9.10 -9.99
N VAL A 60 -13.85 10.04 -9.31
CA VAL A 60 -15.28 9.96 -8.92
C VAL A 60 -16.01 11.16 -9.51
N GLU A 61 -17.02 10.90 -10.34
CA GLU A 61 -17.80 11.91 -11.07
C GLU A 61 -19.28 11.87 -10.71
N ILE A 62 -19.88 13.03 -10.51
CA ILE A 62 -21.30 13.17 -10.16
C ILE A 62 -22.18 12.70 -11.32
N VAL A 63 -23.17 11.85 -11.03
CA VAL A 63 -24.26 11.52 -11.95
C VAL A 63 -25.57 12.14 -11.48
N SER A 64 -25.90 11.98 -10.20
CA SER A 64 -27.04 12.59 -9.53
C SER A 64 -26.66 12.98 -8.09
N ASN A 65 -27.60 13.47 -7.29
CA ASN A 65 -27.35 13.84 -5.89
C ASN A 65 -26.82 12.67 -5.03
N THR A 66 -27.14 11.43 -5.38
CA THR A 66 -26.78 10.23 -4.60
C THR A 66 -26.13 9.14 -5.44
N THR A 67 -25.71 9.45 -6.67
CA THR A 67 -25.01 8.48 -7.53
C THR A 67 -23.82 9.09 -8.25
N VAL A 68 -22.79 8.28 -8.46
CA VAL A 68 -21.53 8.66 -9.09
C VAL A 68 -21.05 7.61 -10.08
N ASN A 69 -20.21 8.02 -11.03
CA ASN A 69 -19.36 7.12 -11.78
C ASN A 69 -17.99 7.05 -11.11
N VAL A 70 -17.41 5.86 -11.01
CA VAL A 70 -16.06 5.65 -10.49
C VAL A 70 -15.21 5.02 -11.59
N THR A 71 -14.08 5.66 -11.88
CA THR A 71 -13.09 5.18 -12.84
C THR A 71 -11.75 4.99 -12.13
N PHE A 72 -11.12 3.85 -12.35
CA PHE A 72 -9.80 3.52 -11.83
C PHE A 72 -8.90 3.09 -12.99
N ASP A 73 -7.90 3.92 -13.27
CA ASP A 73 -6.87 3.69 -14.28
C ASP A 73 -5.56 3.30 -13.59
N SER A 74 -5.05 2.11 -13.92
CA SER A 74 -3.83 1.58 -13.32
C SER A 74 -2.96 0.90 -14.36
N ASP A 75 -1.69 1.30 -14.42
CA ASP A 75 -0.68 0.62 -15.24
C ASP A 75 -0.42 -0.83 -14.78
N THR A 76 -0.77 -1.16 -13.52
CA THR A 76 -0.63 -2.51 -12.96
C THR A 76 -1.92 -3.32 -13.08
N TRP A 77 -3.06 -2.71 -12.78
CA TRP A 77 -4.33 -3.43 -12.58
C TRP A 77 -5.35 -3.21 -13.70
N GLY A 78 -5.01 -2.41 -14.71
CA GLY A 78 -5.86 -2.14 -15.86
C GLY A 78 -6.87 -1.00 -15.63
N HIS A 79 -7.97 -1.03 -16.36
CA HIS A 79 -8.99 0.02 -16.36
C HIS A 79 -10.31 -0.48 -15.79
N THR A 80 -10.86 0.16 -14.77
CA THR A 80 -12.14 -0.22 -14.16
C THR A 80 -13.15 0.93 -14.25
N VAL A 81 -14.39 0.59 -14.59
CA VAL A 81 -15.52 1.54 -14.62
C VAL A 81 -16.70 0.97 -13.83
N ILE A 82 -17.16 1.73 -12.85
CA ILE A 82 -18.39 1.47 -12.08
C ILE A 82 -19.35 2.62 -12.37
N SER A 83 -20.42 2.33 -13.11
CA SER A 83 -21.42 3.32 -13.50
C SER A 83 -22.57 3.38 -12.50
N ASN A 84 -23.07 4.57 -12.21
CA ASN A 84 -24.21 4.80 -11.30
C ASN A 84 -24.04 4.13 -9.92
N ALA A 85 -22.83 4.13 -9.37
CA ALA A 85 -22.58 3.66 -8.00
C ALA A 85 -23.36 4.53 -7.01
N GLU A 86 -23.97 3.89 -6.02
CA GLU A 86 -24.78 4.55 -5.00
C GLU A 86 -23.88 5.18 -3.93
N VAL A 87 -24.21 6.40 -3.50
CA VAL A 87 -23.54 7.12 -2.42
C VAL A 87 -24.48 7.22 -1.23
N SER A 88 -24.02 6.77 -0.06
CA SER A 88 -24.75 6.88 1.20
C SER A 88 -23.86 7.46 2.30
N LEU A 89 -24.49 7.98 3.35
CA LEU A 89 -23.81 8.50 4.53
C LEU A 89 -23.75 7.42 5.62
N SER A 90 -22.60 7.32 6.28
CA SER A 90 -22.36 6.48 7.46
C SER A 90 -21.75 7.33 8.59
N SER A 91 -21.54 6.72 9.76
CA SER A 91 -20.83 7.37 10.87
C SER A 91 -19.38 7.73 10.54
N GLU A 92 -18.74 7.00 9.63
CA GLU A 92 -17.31 7.14 9.29
C GLU A 92 -17.06 8.08 8.08
N GLY A 93 -18.12 8.48 7.38
CA GLY A 93 -18.02 9.26 6.15
C GLY A 93 -19.04 8.77 5.12
N PHE A 94 -18.67 8.82 3.85
CA PHE A 94 -19.50 8.41 2.73
C PHE A 94 -19.11 7.01 2.26
N ILE A 95 -20.12 6.20 1.94
CA ILE A 95 -19.95 4.88 1.35
C ILE A 95 -20.34 4.96 -0.12
N ILE A 96 -19.51 4.41 -1.00
CA ILE A 96 -19.85 4.19 -2.40
C ILE A 96 -19.92 2.69 -2.66
N SER A 97 -21.03 2.22 -3.21
CA SER A 97 -21.19 0.81 -3.60
C SER A 97 -21.74 0.67 -5.02
N GLY A 98 -21.21 -0.27 -5.78
CA GLY A 98 -21.67 -0.49 -7.15
C GLY A 98 -21.07 -1.73 -7.81
N LYS A 99 -21.53 -1.98 -9.03
CA LYS A 99 -21.02 -3.04 -9.90
C LYS A 99 -20.65 -2.47 -11.26
N GLY A 100 -19.65 -3.04 -11.90
CA GLY A 100 -19.21 -2.64 -13.22
C GLY A 100 -18.19 -3.62 -13.79
N GLU A 101 -17.31 -3.11 -14.65
CA GLU A 101 -16.34 -3.93 -15.37
C GLU A 101 -14.91 -3.47 -15.11
N ALA A 102 -14.00 -4.43 -14.96
CA ALA A 102 -12.56 -4.23 -14.99
C ALA A 102 -11.97 -4.85 -16.26
N GLU A 103 -11.21 -4.06 -17.01
CA GLU A 103 -10.42 -4.46 -18.16
C GLU A 103 -8.98 -4.73 -17.71
N ILE A 104 -8.58 -6.00 -17.73
CA ILE A 104 -7.27 -6.45 -17.25
C ILE A 104 -6.50 -7.06 -18.42
N SER A 105 -5.27 -6.60 -18.61
CA SER A 105 -4.35 -7.13 -19.60
C SER A 105 -3.56 -8.32 -19.03
N GLY A 106 -3.46 -9.39 -19.83
CA GLY A 106 -2.62 -10.55 -19.51
C GLY A 106 -2.02 -11.18 -20.76
N HIS A 107 -1.42 -12.37 -20.62
CA HIS A 107 -0.75 -13.10 -21.72
C HIS A 107 -1.65 -13.40 -22.94
N GLY A 108 -2.98 -13.33 -22.79
CA GLY A 108 -3.96 -13.52 -23.86
C GLY A 108 -4.61 -12.22 -24.36
N GLY A 109 -4.02 -11.07 -24.08
CA GLY A 109 -4.60 -9.74 -24.36
C GLY A 109 -5.45 -9.20 -23.21
N THR A 110 -6.20 -8.14 -23.49
CA THR A 110 -7.10 -7.48 -22.54
C THR A 110 -8.46 -8.17 -22.51
N LYS A 111 -8.97 -8.45 -21.30
CA LYS A 111 -10.29 -9.05 -21.07
C LYS A 111 -11.09 -8.24 -20.06
N LYS A 112 -12.41 -8.26 -20.20
CA LYS A 112 -13.37 -7.66 -19.26
C LYS A 112 -13.81 -8.66 -18.21
N TYR A 113 -13.92 -8.21 -16.97
CA TYR A 113 -14.36 -8.99 -15.83
C TYR A 113 -15.35 -8.20 -14.99
N GLU A 114 -16.34 -8.88 -14.43
CA GLU A 114 -17.23 -8.31 -13.42
C GLU A 114 -16.42 -7.80 -12.21
N CYS A 115 -16.71 -6.57 -11.79
CA CYS A 115 -16.06 -5.89 -10.69
C CYS A 115 -17.12 -5.35 -9.72
N ASN A 116 -16.95 -5.63 -8.42
CA ASN A 116 -17.75 -5.01 -7.36
C ASN A 116 -16.90 -3.95 -6.67
N LEU A 117 -17.51 -2.80 -6.38
CA LEU A 117 -16.90 -1.70 -5.66
C LEU A 117 -17.54 -1.54 -4.29
N ASN A 118 -16.69 -1.46 -3.27
CA ASN A 118 -17.01 -0.86 -1.98
C ASN A 118 -15.97 0.22 -1.66
N ALA A 119 -16.39 1.44 -1.38
CA ALA A 119 -15.49 2.52 -0.98
C ALA A 119 -15.98 3.20 0.30
N VAL A 120 -15.02 3.71 1.06
CA VAL A 120 -15.24 4.59 2.21
C VAL A 120 -14.44 5.86 1.99
N ILE A 121 -15.11 7.00 2.05
CA ILE A 121 -14.49 8.31 1.91
C ILE A 121 -14.80 9.11 3.17
N GLY A 122 -13.76 9.49 3.91
CA GLY A 122 -13.91 10.33 5.08
C GLY A 122 -14.53 11.68 4.73
N LYS A 123 -15.07 12.35 5.74
CA LYS A 123 -15.56 13.74 5.57
C LYS A 123 -14.45 14.60 4.98
N ASN A 124 -14.83 15.59 4.17
CA ASN A 124 -13.90 16.47 3.45
C ASN A 124 -13.01 15.77 2.39
N LYS A 125 -13.39 14.57 1.90
CA LYS A 125 -12.66 13.85 0.84
C LYS A 125 -11.26 13.34 1.28
N GLU A 126 -11.11 13.10 2.57
CA GLU A 126 -9.88 12.57 3.16
C GLU A 126 -10.02 11.07 3.48
N ASN A 127 -8.89 10.37 3.63
CA ASN A 127 -8.84 8.95 3.98
C ASN A 127 -9.65 8.04 3.06
N ALA A 128 -9.77 8.40 1.77
CA ALA A 128 -10.51 7.64 0.79
C ALA A 128 -9.87 6.26 0.56
N LYS A 129 -10.70 5.22 0.64
CA LYS A 129 -10.34 3.82 0.38
C LYS A 129 -11.33 3.24 -0.59
N PHE A 130 -10.86 2.62 -1.67
CA PHE A 130 -11.70 1.94 -2.65
C PHE A 130 -11.26 0.49 -2.75
N GLU A 131 -12.18 -0.44 -2.59
CA GLU A 131 -11.95 -1.87 -2.75
C GLU A 131 -12.65 -2.36 -4.01
N PHE A 132 -11.85 -2.73 -5.02
CA PHE A 132 -12.31 -3.34 -6.26
C PHE A 132 -12.15 -4.85 -6.16
N SER A 133 -13.26 -5.57 -6.15
CA SER A 133 -13.31 -7.03 -6.05
C SER A 133 -13.62 -7.65 -7.41
N ILE A 134 -12.72 -8.47 -7.94
CA ILE A 134 -12.80 -9.12 -9.25
C ILE A 134 -12.66 -10.65 -9.07
N PRO A 135 -13.74 -11.35 -8.66
CA PRO A 135 -13.66 -12.73 -8.17
C PRO A 135 -13.11 -13.74 -9.20
N SER A 136 -13.37 -13.51 -10.49
CA SER A 136 -13.00 -14.44 -11.56
C SER A 136 -11.54 -14.34 -12.00
N VAL A 137 -10.76 -13.42 -11.42
CA VAL A 137 -9.35 -13.19 -11.80
C VAL A 137 -8.45 -13.71 -10.70
N MET A 138 -7.43 -14.50 -11.08
CA MET A 138 -6.36 -14.95 -10.17
C MET A 138 -6.86 -15.63 -8.88
N GLY A 139 -7.97 -16.37 -8.97
CA GLY A 139 -8.58 -17.04 -7.81
C GLY A 139 -9.21 -16.06 -6.81
N GLY A 140 -9.59 -14.87 -7.24
CA GLY A 140 -10.22 -13.84 -6.41
C GLY A 140 -9.32 -12.64 -6.18
N LEU A 141 -9.18 -11.79 -7.20
CA LEU A 141 -8.40 -10.56 -7.12
C LEU A 141 -9.18 -9.49 -6.33
N THR A 142 -8.51 -8.88 -5.36
CA THR A 142 -8.96 -7.67 -4.67
C THR A 142 -7.89 -6.59 -4.82
N VAL A 143 -8.27 -5.42 -5.30
CA VAL A 143 -7.38 -4.24 -5.39
C VAL A 143 -7.91 -3.16 -4.46
N LYS A 144 -7.13 -2.84 -3.42
CA LYS A 144 -7.48 -1.79 -2.45
C LYS A 144 -6.69 -0.53 -2.76
N PHE A 145 -7.34 0.48 -3.31
CA PHE A 145 -6.79 1.83 -3.38
C PHE A 145 -6.86 2.49 -2.00
N ILE A 146 -5.79 3.17 -1.62
CA ILE A 146 -5.68 3.96 -0.39
C ILE A 146 -5.14 5.33 -0.76
N GLN A 147 -5.86 6.39 -0.39
CA GLN A 147 -5.43 7.77 -0.60
C GLN A 147 -4.14 8.09 0.18
N GLY A 148 -3.23 8.82 -0.46
CA GLY A 148 -1.97 9.25 0.14
C GLY A 148 -0.74 8.51 -0.42
N GLU A 149 0.43 8.79 0.15
CA GLU A 149 1.67 8.12 -0.26
C GLU A 149 1.76 6.70 0.30
N ALA A 150 2.32 5.78 -0.48
CA ALA A 150 2.56 4.42 -0.02
C ALA A 150 3.63 4.41 1.09
N PRO A 151 3.41 3.66 2.19
CA PRO A 151 4.44 3.46 3.21
C PRO A 151 5.70 2.81 2.61
N ALA A 152 6.86 3.43 2.79
CA ALA A 152 8.11 3.01 2.15
C ALA A 152 8.50 1.56 2.47
N ASN A 153 8.26 1.11 3.71
CA ASN A 153 8.49 -0.27 4.13
C ASN A 153 7.65 -1.29 3.35
N LEU A 154 6.37 -0.98 3.09
CA LEU A 154 5.50 -1.83 2.28
C LEU A 154 5.95 -1.84 0.82
N VAL A 155 6.40 -0.69 0.30
CA VAL A 155 6.92 -0.61 -1.07
C VAL A 155 8.15 -1.50 -1.22
N VAL A 156 9.13 -1.46 -0.32
CA VAL A 156 10.37 -2.24 -0.48
C VAL A 156 10.26 -3.72 -0.09
N ALA A 157 9.15 -4.13 0.53
CA ALA A 157 8.93 -5.52 0.90
C ALA A 157 8.92 -6.43 -0.33
N GLY A 158 9.46 -7.63 -0.17
CA GLY A 158 9.57 -8.61 -1.25
C GLY A 158 10.67 -9.64 -1.01
N THR A 159 10.79 -10.56 -1.97
CA THR A 159 11.90 -11.50 -2.06
C THR A 159 12.72 -11.14 -3.30
N TYR A 160 14.02 -11.01 -3.11
CA TYR A 160 14.97 -10.65 -4.15
C TYR A 160 15.90 -11.83 -4.41
N ASP A 161 15.85 -12.35 -5.62
CA ASP A 161 16.75 -13.40 -6.10
C ASP A 161 17.95 -12.76 -6.82
N GLY A 162 19.16 -13.18 -6.47
CA GLY A 162 20.38 -12.52 -6.90
C GLY A 162 21.63 -13.36 -6.72
N TYR A 163 22.76 -12.67 -6.61
CA TYR A 163 24.05 -13.26 -6.27
C TYR A 163 24.77 -12.36 -5.27
N THR A 164 25.83 -12.87 -4.64
CA THR A 164 26.70 -12.05 -3.80
C THR A 164 28.10 -11.94 -4.38
N SER A 165 28.68 -10.75 -4.30
CA SER A 165 30.12 -10.52 -4.42
C SER A 165 30.69 -10.22 -3.04
N THR A 166 31.52 -11.13 -2.52
CA THR A 166 32.07 -11.00 -1.16
C THR A 166 33.55 -10.63 -1.22
N SER A 167 33.93 -9.65 -0.42
CA SER A 167 35.31 -9.16 -0.30
C SER A 167 35.74 -9.10 1.15
N SER A 168 37.04 -9.30 1.40
CA SER A 168 37.66 -9.13 2.71
C SER A 168 39.05 -8.49 2.57
N ALA A 169 39.88 -8.56 3.62
CA ALA A 169 41.30 -8.22 3.51
C ALA A 169 42.11 -9.31 2.77
N TYR A 170 41.60 -10.54 2.68
CA TYR A 170 42.34 -11.69 2.15
C TYR A 170 41.94 -12.10 0.74
N PHE A 171 40.73 -11.73 0.29
CA PHE A 171 40.23 -12.01 -1.05
C PHE A 171 39.29 -10.90 -1.51
N LYS A 172 39.05 -10.82 -2.81
CA LYS A 172 38.13 -9.87 -3.43
C LYS A 172 37.18 -10.59 -4.37
N ASP A 173 35.97 -10.02 -4.46
CA ASP A 173 34.94 -10.35 -5.43
C ASP A 173 34.64 -11.85 -5.58
N MET A 174 34.60 -12.56 -4.45
CA MET A 174 34.20 -13.96 -4.43
C MET A 174 32.70 -14.07 -4.71
N ILE A 175 32.37 -14.58 -5.88
CA ILE A 175 30.99 -14.72 -6.34
C ILE A 175 30.33 -15.96 -5.71
N THR A 176 29.10 -15.78 -5.23
CA THR A 176 28.20 -16.89 -4.87
C THR A 176 26.87 -16.66 -5.55
N VAL A 177 26.46 -17.59 -6.41
CA VAL A 177 25.25 -17.50 -7.23
C VAL A 177 24.00 -17.95 -6.47
N ASP A 178 22.82 -17.74 -7.05
CA ASP A 178 21.53 -18.24 -6.55
C ASP A 178 21.25 -17.87 -5.08
N GLN A 179 21.59 -16.63 -4.74
CA GLN A 179 21.38 -16.07 -3.40
C GLN A 179 20.01 -15.41 -3.30
N LYS A 180 19.49 -15.32 -2.07
CA LYS A 180 18.17 -14.75 -1.80
C LYS A 180 18.21 -13.83 -0.60
N VAL A 181 17.59 -12.66 -0.74
CA VAL A 181 17.29 -11.77 0.39
C VAL A 181 15.80 -11.52 0.46
N MET A 182 15.22 -11.70 1.65
CA MET A 182 13.83 -11.38 1.94
C MET A 182 13.77 -10.10 2.76
N VAL A 183 12.92 -9.16 2.33
CA VAL A 183 12.60 -7.91 3.02
C VAL A 183 11.14 -7.98 3.45
N THR A 184 10.91 -7.95 4.76
CA THR A 184 9.57 -8.04 5.36
C THR A 184 9.22 -6.71 5.99
N ALA A 185 8.08 -6.12 5.62
CA ALA A 185 7.59 -4.91 6.27
C ALA A 185 7.10 -5.20 7.70
N ASN A 186 7.47 -4.34 8.63
CA ASN A 186 7.00 -4.38 10.02
C ASN A 186 5.88 -3.34 10.22
N GLU A 187 5.04 -3.54 11.23
CA GLU A 187 3.92 -2.63 11.55
C GLU A 187 4.38 -1.23 11.97
N ASP A 188 5.59 -1.12 12.51
CA ASP A 188 6.18 0.15 12.99
C ASP A 188 6.79 1.02 11.88
N GLY A 189 6.64 0.61 10.61
CA GLY A 189 7.20 1.34 9.46
C GLY A 189 8.65 0.98 9.14
N THR A 190 9.28 0.04 9.86
CA THR A 190 10.60 -0.51 9.53
C THR A 190 10.48 -1.78 8.67
N VAL A 191 11.62 -2.36 8.29
CA VAL A 191 11.67 -3.70 7.68
C VAL A 191 12.59 -4.64 8.44
N SER A 192 12.36 -5.94 8.26
CA SER A 192 13.27 -7.01 8.67
C SER A 192 13.91 -7.63 7.43
N ILE A 193 15.19 -7.97 7.53
CA ILE A 193 16.00 -8.56 6.46
C ILE A 193 16.36 -9.99 6.86
N SER A 194 16.05 -10.94 5.99
CA SER A 194 16.50 -12.32 6.10
C SER A 194 17.35 -12.68 4.89
N TYR A 195 18.54 -13.23 5.16
CA TYR A 195 19.49 -13.67 4.15
C TYR A 195 20.05 -15.03 4.58
N THR A 196 20.14 -15.96 3.64
CA THR A 196 20.70 -17.30 3.88
C THR A 196 21.68 -17.62 2.76
N SER A 197 22.85 -18.13 3.15
CA SER A 197 23.91 -18.57 2.26
C SER A 197 24.67 -19.73 2.87
N ASP A 198 24.81 -20.82 2.14
CA ASP A 198 25.62 -21.96 2.57
C ASP A 198 27.10 -21.56 2.74
N THR A 199 27.55 -20.56 1.98
CA THR A 199 28.93 -20.06 2.02
C THR A 199 29.14 -19.04 3.13
N TRP A 200 28.22 -18.08 3.27
CA TRP A 200 28.42 -16.89 4.11
C TRP A 200 27.57 -16.86 5.38
N GLY A 201 26.66 -17.82 5.54
CA GLY A 201 25.81 -17.98 6.71
C GLY A 201 24.47 -17.27 6.60
N GLU A 202 23.90 -16.93 7.76
CA GLU A 202 22.53 -16.44 7.88
C GLU A 202 22.46 -15.08 8.58
N ALA A 203 21.72 -14.14 8.00
CA ALA A 203 21.38 -12.86 8.62
C ALA A 203 19.89 -12.82 8.95
N ASN A 204 19.57 -12.39 10.16
CA ASN A 204 18.22 -11.98 10.54
C ASN A 204 18.34 -10.63 11.25
N ILE A 205 18.02 -9.55 10.53
CA ILE A 205 18.22 -8.18 10.99
C ILE A 205 16.87 -7.47 11.05
N SER A 206 16.45 -7.04 12.23
CA SER A 206 15.18 -6.33 12.43
C SER A 206 15.38 -4.83 12.55
N ASN A 207 14.27 -4.08 12.45
CA ASN A 207 14.22 -2.63 12.66
C ASN A 207 15.10 -1.83 11.67
N ILE A 208 15.22 -2.31 10.44
CA ILE A 208 15.90 -1.58 9.37
C ILE A 208 15.05 -0.38 8.96
N THR A 209 15.67 0.79 8.99
CA THR A 209 15.03 2.03 8.55
C THR A 209 15.00 2.07 7.02
N VAL A 210 13.86 2.50 6.46
CA VAL A 210 13.69 2.70 5.02
C VAL A 210 13.46 4.19 4.74
N THR A 211 14.27 4.78 3.87
CA THR A 211 14.15 6.19 3.49
C THR A 211 13.93 6.30 1.98
N LYS A 212 12.82 6.92 1.58
CA LYS A 212 12.53 7.25 0.18
C LYS A 212 13.50 8.33 -0.31
N THR A 213 13.97 8.16 -1.54
CA THR A 213 14.89 9.06 -2.25
C THR A 213 14.29 9.40 -3.62
N GLY A 214 14.92 10.31 -4.37
CA GLY A 214 14.42 10.67 -5.70
C GLY A 214 14.43 9.54 -6.73
N THR A 215 15.27 8.51 -6.54
CA THR A 215 15.48 7.39 -7.49
C THR A 215 15.07 6.03 -6.94
N GLY A 216 14.53 5.96 -5.72
CA GLY A 216 14.19 4.70 -5.05
C GLY A 216 14.27 4.83 -3.54
N TYR A 217 14.87 3.85 -2.88
CA TYR A 217 14.87 3.70 -1.44
C TYR A 217 16.27 3.34 -0.92
N THR A 218 16.61 3.87 0.25
CA THR A 218 17.80 3.47 1.01
C THR A 218 17.37 2.76 2.28
N LEU A 219 18.11 1.72 2.63
CA LEU A 219 17.89 0.89 3.80
C LEU A 219 19.14 0.94 4.67
N GLY A 220 18.96 1.01 5.98
CA GLY A 220 20.09 1.08 6.90
C GLY A 220 19.76 0.60 8.31
N GLY A 221 20.71 -0.10 8.92
CA GLY A 221 20.62 -0.52 10.31
C GLY A 221 21.77 -1.42 10.73
N LYS A 222 21.61 -2.07 11.88
CA LYS A 222 22.59 -2.97 12.48
C LYS A 222 21.92 -4.26 12.91
N GLY A 223 22.66 -5.36 12.88
CA GLY A 223 22.18 -6.65 13.34
C GLY A 223 23.32 -7.64 13.53
N THR A 224 22.99 -8.92 13.39
CA THR A 224 23.96 -10.00 13.51
C THR A 224 23.92 -10.92 12.30
N LEU A 225 25.09 -11.40 11.90
CA LEU A 225 25.25 -12.44 10.88
C LEU A 225 25.88 -13.69 11.53
N ALA A 226 25.20 -14.83 11.43
CA ALA A 226 25.68 -16.12 11.87
C ALA A 226 26.51 -16.77 10.75
N MET A 227 27.84 -16.67 10.83
CA MET A 227 28.72 -17.25 9.79
C MET A 227 29.14 -18.69 10.14
N PRO A 228 29.35 -19.56 9.12
CA PRO A 228 29.86 -20.92 9.32
C PRO A 228 31.20 -20.94 10.05
N SER A 229 31.40 -21.93 10.92
CA SER A 229 32.67 -22.11 11.61
C SER A 229 33.70 -22.76 10.67
N MET A 230 34.85 -22.10 10.48
CA MET A 230 35.99 -22.60 9.70
C MET A 230 36.55 -23.97 10.16
N GLY A 231 36.16 -24.44 11.36
CA GLY A 231 36.61 -25.70 11.95
C GLY A 231 35.52 -26.78 12.09
N GLY A 232 34.36 -26.64 11.43
CA GLY A 232 33.29 -27.65 11.47
C GLY A 232 32.49 -27.70 12.78
N GLY A 233 32.32 -26.55 13.44
CA GLY A 233 31.46 -26.40 14.63
C GLY A 233 30.22 -25.53 14.36
N GLU A 234 29.46 -25.25 15.41
CA GLU A 234 28.27 -24.38 15.33
C GLU A 234 28.60 -22.99 14.73
N PRO A 235 27.69 -22.39 13.95
CA PRO A 235 27.83 -21.04 13.43
C PRO A 235 28.12 -20.02 14.55
N LYS A 236 28.92 -19.02 14.23
CA LYS A 236 29.24 -17.92 15.16
C LYS A 236 28.55 -16.65 14.72
N ASN A 237 27.93 -15.96 15.68
CA ASN A 237 27.31 -14.65 15.46
C ASN A 237 28.36 -13.55 15.48
N TYR A 238 28.27 -12.64 14.52
CA TYR A 238 29.09 -11.44 14.43
C TYR A 238 28.20 -10.22 14.25
N ASP A 239 28.61 -9.10 14.83
CA ASP A 239 27.96 -7.81 14.59
C ASP A 239 28.08 -7.45 13.10
N CYS A 240 26.97 -6.98 12.53
CA CYS A 240 26.81 -6.68 11.12
C CYS A 240 26.21 -5.29 10.94
N ASP A 241 26.89 -4.45 10.16
CA ASP A 241 26.34 -3.22 9.62
C ASP A 241 25.62 -3.53 8.31
N PHE A 242 24.33 -3.16 8.22
CA PHE A 242 23.50 -3.37 7.04
C PHE A 242 23.22 -2.06 6.32
N SER A 243 23.37 -2.08 5.00
CA SER A 243 22.90 -1.01 4.12
C SER A 243 22.33 -1.59 2.83
N GLY A 244 21.37 -0.92 2.21
CA GLY A 244 20.88 -1.33 0.90
C GLY A 244 20.26 -0.20 0.10
N THR A 245 20.11 -0.42 -1.19
CA THR A 245 19.44 0.45 -2.15
C THR A 245 18.49 -0.37 -3.00
N ILE A 246 17.28 0.16 -3.22
CA ILE A 246 16.25 -0.45 -4.07
C ILE A 246 15.69 0.64 -4.98
N SER A 247 15.77 0.47 -6.31
CA SER A 247 15.15 1.41 -7.26
C SER A 247 13.62 1.44 -7.12
N SER A 248 12.98 2.52 -7.56
CA SER A 248 11.50 2.60 -7.54
C SER A 248 10.81 1.48 -8.34
N SER A 249 11.45 1.01 -9.41
CA SER A 249 11.01 -0.12 -10.25
C SER A 249 11.38 -1.49 -9.69
N LYS A 250 12.19 -1.55 -8.62
CA LYS A 250 12.74 -2.77 -8.01
C LYS A 250 13.57 -3.66 -8.94
N ASP A 251 14.03 -3.12 -10.06
CA ASP A 251 14.87 -3.77 -11.06
C ASP A 251 16.38 -3.57 -10.80
N ASP A 252 16.72 -2.70 -9.86
CA ASP A 252 18.09 -2.49 -9.37
C ASP A 252 18.06 -2.53 -7.84
N VAL A 253 18.64 -3.60 -7.29
CA VAL A 253 18.69 -3.86 -5.86
C VAL A 253 20.10 -4.30 -5.48
N GLU A 254 20.64 -3.59 -4.49
CA GLU A 254 21.94 -3.89 -3.91
C GLU A 254 21.82 -3.84 -2.39
N MET A 255 22.39 -4.83 -1.70
CA MET A 255 22.44 -4.87 -0.24
C MET A 255 23.82 -5.29 0.24
N SER A 256 24.26 -4.73 1.36
CA SER A 256 25.58 -4.96 1.91
C SER A 256 25.46 -5.38 3.38
N PHE A 257 26.12 -6.49 3.70
CA PHE A 257 26.33 -6.99 5.05
C PHE A 257 27.82 -6.83 5.38
N SER A 258 28.17 -5.82 6.17
CA SER A 258 29.55 -5.56 6.57
C SER A 258 29.80 -6.13 7.96
N VAL A 259 30.83 -6.98 8.06
CA VAL A 259 31.23 -7.68 9.28
C VAL A 259 32.71 -7.39 9.56
N PRO A 260 33.02 -6.22 10.19
CA PRO A 260 34.39 -5.72 10.35
C PRO A 260 35.32 -6.67 11.11
N SER A 261 34.79 -7.46 12.04
CA SER A 261 35.55 -8.36 12.90
C SER A 261 36.00 -9.66 12.21
N VAL A 262 35.49 -9.97 11.02
CA VAL A 262 35.78 -11.21 10.31
C VAL A 262 36.76 -10.94 9.16
N MET A 263 37.82 -11.76 9.06
CA MET A 263 38.76 -11.77 7.93
C MET A 263 39.31 -10.38 7.54
N GLY A 264 39.60 -9.54 8.54
CA GLY A 264 40.12 -8.19 8.32
C GLY A 264 39.11 -7.21 7.70
N GLY A 265 37.82 -7.52 7.82
CA GLY A 265 36.71 -6.72 7.31
C GLY A 265 36.02 -7.36 6.13
N THR A 266 35.14 -8.34 6.40
CA THR A 266 34.31 -8.97 5.38
C THR A 266 33.14 -8.07 4.99
N VAL A 267 32.87 -7.96 3.70
CA VAL A 267 31.68 -7.30 3.14
C VAL A 267 31.05 -8.26 2.13
N ILE A 268 29.81 -8.66 2.39
CA ILE A 268 28.98 -9.46 1.48
C ILE A 268 28.05 -8.49 0.76
N LYS A 269 28.21 -8.32 -0.54
CA LYS A 269 27.37 -7.44 -1.36
C LYS A 269 26.42 -8.29 -2.20
N PHE A 270 25.16 -8.33 -1.83
CA PHE A 270 24.07 -8.89 -2.63
C PHE A 270 23.71 -7.95 -3.77
N ILE A 271 23.50 -8.52 -4.96
CA ILE A 271 23.15 -7.80 -6.19
C ILE A 271 22.02 -8.59 -6.85
N LEU A 272 20.96 -7.89 -7.26
CA LEU A 272 19.82 -8.48 -7.97
C LEU A 272 20.24 -9.17 -9.26
N GLY A 273 19.58 -10.29 -9.57
CA GLY A 273 19.69 -10.94 -10.87
C GLY A 273 20.83 -11.95 -10.98
N GLN A 274 21.24 -12.23 -12.22
CA GLN A 274 22.20 -13.29 -12.49
C GLN A 274 23.64 -12.77 -12.34
N ALA A 275 24.51 -13.62 -11.79
CA ALA A 275 25.93 -13.29 -11.70
C ALA A 275 26.56 -13.12 -13.10
N PRO A 276 27.58 -12.25 -13.24
CA PRO A 276 28.36 -12.18 -14.46
C PRO A 276 28.94 -13.55 -14.82
N ALA A 277 28.96 -13.88 -16.11
CA ALA A 277 29.66 -15.08 -16.57
C ALA A 277 31.16 -14.94 -16.23
N THR A 278 31.73 -15.94 -15.56
CA THR A 278 33.16 -16.03 -15.34
C THR A 278 33.85 -16.26 -16.68
N GLU A 279 34.74 -15.36 -17.09
CA GLU A 279 35.66 -15.58 -18.23
C GLU A 279 36.73 -16.63 -17.93
#